data_AF-A0A7L1CBE5-F1
#
_entry.id   AF-A0A7L1CBE5-F1
#
_cell.length_a   1.000
_cell.length_b   1.000
_cell.length_c   1.000
_cell.angle_alpha   90.00
_cell.angle_beta   90.00
_cell.angle_gamma   90.00
#
_symmetry.space_group_name_H-M   'P 1'
#
loop_
_entity.id
_entity.type
_entity.pdbx_description
1 polymer ?
#
loop_
_entity_poly.entity_id
_entity_poly.type
_entity_poly.pdbx_seq_one_letter_code
_entity_poly.pdbx_strand_id
1 'polypeptide(L)'
;MDFQHRPGGKTGSGGTASASESNRDWGEQLWQLALETIDINKEPYFMKNHLGSFECKLCLTLHNEGSYLAHMQGKKHQTNLTRRAAR
;
A
#
# COMPACT_ATOMS: atom_id res chain seq x y z
N MET A 1 -11.89 51.87 10.71
CA MET A 1 -10.77 50.93 10.54
C MET A 1 -10.27 51.05 9.11
N ASP A 2 -8.96 51.17 8.98
CA ASP A 2 -8.12 51.63 7.87
C ASP A 2 -7.67 50.48 6.96
N PHE A 3 -7.81 50.65 5.64
CA PHE A 3 -7.63 49.59 4.63
C PHE A 3 -6.30 49.66 3.88
N GLN A 4 -5.22 50.14 4.50
CA GLN A 4 -3.98 50.48 3.78
C GLN A 4 -2.86 49.43 3.80
N HIS A 5 -3.00 48.27 4.46
CA HIS A 5 -1.91 47.28 4.59
C HIS A 5 -2.30 45.83 4.29
N ARG A 6 -3.09 45.55 3.25
CA ARG A 6 -3.32 44.16 2.82
C ARG A 6 -2.32 43.80 1.72
N PRO A 7 -1.24 43.06 2.00
CA PRO A 7 -0.32 42.62 0.96
C PRO A 7 -1.10 41.80 -0.07
N GLY A 8 -1.03 42.26 -1.32
CA GLY A 8 -1.70 41.67 -2.46
C GLY A 8 -1.43 40.18 -2.54
N GLY A 9 -2.49 39.40 -2.30
CA GLY A 9 -2.56 38.02 -2.76
C GLY A 9 -2.56 38.06 -4.27
N LYS A 10 -1.38 37.89 -4.87
CA LYS A 10 -1.17 37.57 -6.27
C LYS A 10 -2.31 36.72 -6.80
N THR A 11 -3.10 37.31 -7.68
CA THR A 11 -4.10 36.66 -8.52
C THR A 11 -3.36 35.77 -9.52
N GLY A 12 -2.88 34.63 -9.03
CA GLY A 12 -2.45 33.48 -9.81
C GLY A 12 -3.33 32.34 -9.34
N SER A 13 -4.57 32.31 -9.84
CA SER A 13 -5.53 31.24 -9.63
C SER A 13 -5.05 29.98 -10.35
N GLY A 14 -3.95 29.38 -9.87
CA GLY A 14 -3.76 27.95 -10.00
C GLY A 14 -4.83 27.34 -9.12
N GLY A 15 -5.88 26.79 -9.75
CA GLY A 15 -7.03 26.22 -9.06
C GLY A 15 -6.55 25.39 -7.89
N THR A 16 -7.09 25.66 -6.70
CA THR A 16 -6.93 24.76 -5.56
C THR A 16 -7.29 23.38 -6.07
N ALA A 17 -6.28 22.50 -6.19
CA ALA A 17 -6.47 21.13 -6.63
C ALA A 17 -7.70 20.60 -5.87
N SER A 18 -8.72 20.17 -6.61
CA SER A 18 -9.97 19.75 -6.01
C SER A 18 -9.63 18.73 -4.93
N ALA A 19 -10.33 18.71 -3.80
CA ALA A 19 -10.08 17.73 -2.74
C ALA A 19 -10.03 16.28 -3.29
N SER A 20 -10.68 16.03 -4.43
CA SER A 20 -10.61 14.79 -5.21
C SER A 20 -9.26 14.51 -5.87
N GLU A 21 -8.55 15.51 -6.40
CA GLU A 21 -7.23 15.35 -7.03
C GLU A 21 -6.15 15.11 -5.97
N SER A 22 -6.20 15.88 -4.86
CA SER A 22 -5.33 15.65 -3.71
C SER A 22 -5.50 14.23 -3.17
N ASN A 23 -6.74 13.76 -2.93
CA ASN A 23 -6.97 12.40 -2.40
C ASN A 23 -6.42 11.28 -3.28
N ARG A 24 -6.35 11.47 -4.61
CA ARG A 24 -5.76 10.50 -5.53
C ARG A 24 -4.24 10.43 -5.36
N ASP A 25 -3.60 11.59 -5.32
CA ASP A 25 -2.15 11.72 -5.09
C ASP A 25 -1.76 11.14 -3.72
N TRP A 26 -2.52 11.44 -2.67
CA TRP A 26 -2.35 10.84 -1.33
C TRP A 26 -2.50 9.30 -1.35
N GLY A 27 -3.47 8.77 -2.10
CA GLY A 27 -3.67 7.32 -2.22
C GLY A 27 -2.54 6.62 -2.97
N GLU A 28 -2.06 7.22 -4.06
CA GLU A 28 -0.93 6.74 -4.85
C GLU A 28 0.36 6.78 -4.03
N GLN A 29 0.58 7.85 -3.26
CA GLN A 29 1.76 8.01 -2.41
C GLN A 29 1.77 7.04 -1.22
N LEU A 30 0.62 6.79 -0.59
CA LEU A 30 0.47 5.75 0.44
C LEU A 30 0.71 4.34 -0.13
N TRP A 31 0.26 4.08 -1.36
CA TRP A 31 0.51 2.81 -2.06
C TRP A 31 2.01 2.62 -2.36
N GLN A 32 2.69 3.66 -2.83
CA GLN A 32 4.14 3.65 -3.04
C GLN A 32 4.90 3.41 -1.73
N LEU A 33 4.51 4.07 -0.63
CA LEU A 33 5.12 3.88 0.69
C LEU A 33 4.90 2.45 1.22
N ALA A 34 3.71 1.88 1.01
CA ALA A 34 3.39 0.51 1.41
C ALA A 34 4.19 -0.54 0.62
N LEU A 35 4.41 -0.31 -0.68
CA LEU A 35 5.29 -1.13 -1.53
C LEU A 35 6.75 -1.05 -1.10
N GLU A 36 7.24 0.13 -0.70
CA GLU A 36 8.62 0.32 -0.24
C GLU A 36 8.87 -0.34 1.13
N THR A 37 7.84 -0.43 1.98
CA THR A 37 7.98 -0.91 3.37
C THR A 37 7.88 -2.44 3.50
N ILE A 38 7.21 -3.13 2.58
CA ILE A 38 6.97 -4.57 2.69
C ILE A 38 7.85 -5.33 1.71
N ASP A 39 9.04 -5.71 2.19
CA ASP A 39 9.92 -6.62 1.47
C ASP A 39 9.30 -8.03 1.46
N ILE A 40 8.66 -8.38 0.34
CA ILE A 40 7.99 -9.66 0.12
C ILE A 40 9.00 -10.83 0.22
N ASN A 41 10.29 -10.59 -0.05
CA ASN A 41 11.32 -11.63 0.01
C ASN A 41 11.70 -12.00 1.44
N LYS A 42 11.36 -11.18 2.44
CA LYS A 42 11.61 -11.50 3.86
C LYS A 42 10.60 -12.49 4.43
N GLU A 43 9.53 -12.82 3.71
CA GLU A 43 8.51 -13.75 4.17
C GLU A 43 8.99 -15.21 4.00
N PRO A 44 9.11 -16.00 5.09
CA PRO A 44 9.73 -17.33 5.05
C PRO A 44 8.96 -18.38 4.23
N TYR A 45 7.68 -18.15 3.95
CA TYR A 45 6.82 -19.03 3.16
C TYR A 45 6.59 -18.56 1.72
N PHE A 46 7.27 -17.50 1.29
CA PHE A 46 7.16 -16.95 -0.06
C PHE A 46 7.95 -17.80 -1.07
N MET A 47 7.36 -18.01 -2.23
CA MET A 47 8.01 -18.64 -3.36
C MET A 47 7.48 -18.04 -4.66
N LYS A 48 8.37 -17.75 -5.61
CA LYS A 48 8.00 -17.39 -6.97
C LYS A 48 8.06 -18.63 -7.85
N ASN A 49 6.96 -18.93 -8.52
CA ASN A 49 6.91 -20.05 -9.45
C ASN A 49 7.59 -19.67 -10.78
N HIS A 50 7.99 -20.67 -11.58
CA HIS A 50 8.62 -20.49 -12.90
C HIS A 50 7.73 -19.75 -13.90
N LEU A 51 6.42 -19.70 -13.66
CA LEU A 51 5.42 -18.95 -14.44
C LEU A 51 5.27 -17.48 -13.99
N GLY A 52 6.03 -17.05 -12.97
CA GLY A 52 5.98 -15.69 -12.44
C GLY A 52 4.89 -15.44 -11.38
N SER A 53 4.04 -16.42 -11.08
CA SER A 53 3.05 -16.35 -9.99
C SER A 53 3.72 -16.47 -8.61
N PHE A 54 3.05 -15.92 -7.60
CA PHE A 54 3.50 -15.98 -6.21
C PHE A 54 2.76 -17.09 -5.47
N GLU A 55 3.49 -17.86 -4.69
CA GLU A 55 2.98 -19.00 -3.93
C GLU A 55 3.23 -18.80 -2.45
N CYS A 56 2.18 -19.00 -1.65
CA CYS A 56 2.31 -19.06 -0.20
C CYS A 56 2.41 -20.53 0.21
N LYS A 57 3.61 -21.00 0.59
CA LYS A 57 3.84 -22.38 1.04
C LYS A 57 3.05 -22.75 2.30
N LEU A 58 2.76 -21.77 3.15
CA LEU A 58 2.01 -21.99 4.38
C LEU A 58 0.53 -22.28 4.13
N CYS A 59 -0.05 -21.62 3.14
CA CYS A 59 -1.47 -21.76 2.80
C CYS A 59 -1.72 -22.66 1.58
N LEU A 60 -0.66 -23.05 0.87
CA LEU A 60 -0.71 -23.79 -0.40
C LEU A 60 -1.63 -23.09 -1.42
N THR A 61 -1.46 -21.78 -1.55
CA THR A 61 -2.27 -20.93 -2.42
C THR A 61 -1.40 -20.16 -3.40
N LEU A 62 -1.88 -20.10 -4.65
CA LEU A 62 -1.31 -19.32 -5.75
C LEU A 62 -1.95 -17.94 -5.78
N HIS A 63 -1.12 -16.92 -6.03
CA HIS A 63 -1.46 -15.51 -5.98
C HIS A 63 -0.78 -14.75 -7.10
N ASN A 64 -1.38 -13.63 -7.46
CA ASN A 64 -0.69 -12.60 -8.23
C ASN A 64 0.05 -11.65 -7.28
N GLU A 65 0.99 -10.86 -7.77
CA GLU A 65 1.87 -10.00 -6.96
C GLU A 65 1.11 -9.12 -5.95
N GLY A 66 0.04 -8.45 -6.39
CA GLY A 66 -0.83 -7.66 -5.51
C GLY A 66 -1.73 -8.48 -4.57
N SER A 67 -2.20 -9.66 -4.99
CA SER A 67 -3.06 -10.50 -4.14
C SER A 67 -2.27 -11.20 -3.04
N TYR A 68 -0.97 -11.43 -3.25
CA TYR A 68 -0.07 -12.02 -2.27
C TYR A 68 0.07 -11.13 -1.02
N LEU A 69 0.19 -9.82 -1.23
CA LEU A 69 0.31 -8.86 -0.14
C LEU A 69 -0.95 -8.83 0.75
N ALA A 70 -2.12 -8.86 0.12
CA ALA A 70 -3.40 -8.95 0.83
C ALA A 70 -3.56 -10.32 1.53
N HIS A 71 -3.04 -11.38 0.93
CA HIS A 71 -3.08 -12.73 1.50
C HIS A 71 -2.29 -12.84 2.80
N MET A 72 -1.09 -12.25 2.88
CA MET A 72 -0.26 -12.26 4.09
C MET A 72 -0.97 -11.67 5.31
N GLN A 73 -1.77 -10.62 5.09
CA GLN A 73 -2.58 -9.96 6.12
C GLN A 73 -3.90 -10.70 6.41
N GLY A 74 -4.18 -11.77 5.68
CA GLY A 74 -5.41 -12.53 5.80
C GLY A 74 -5.47 -13.41 7.06
N LYS A 75 -6.66 -13.51 7.66
CA LYS A 75 -6.90 -14.34 8.87
C LYS A 75 -6.49 -15.80 8.69
N LYS A 76 -6.68 -16.37 7.50
CA LYS A 76 -6.28 -17.75 7.18
C LYS A 76 -4.76 -17.94 7.29
N HIS A 77 -3.99 -17.01 6.74
CA HIS A 77 -2.53 -17.04 6.79
C HIS A 77 -2.05 -16.91 8.24
N GLN A 78 -2.58 -15.93 8.99
CA GLN A 78 -2.27 -15.74 10.40
C GLN A 78 -2.61 -16.97 11.27
N THR A 79 -3.76 -17.61 11.02
CA THR A 79 -4.15 -18.82 11.77
C THR A 79 -3.20 -19.98 11.51
N ASN A 80 -2.76 -20.15 10.26
CA ASN A 80 -1.78 -21.18 9.92
C ASN A 80 -0.42 -20.91 10.56
N LEU A 81 0.01 -19.64 10.65
CA LEU A 81 1.23 -19.26 11.36
C LEU A 81 1.15 -19.66 12.84
N THR A 82 0.05 -19.32 13.52
CA THR A 82 -0.15 -19.68 14.93
C THR A 82 -0.18 -21.20 15.12
N ARG A 83 -0.86 -21.95 14.23
CA ARG A 83 -0.88 -23.41 14.29
C ARG A 83 0.50 -24.05 14.09
N ARG A 84 1.36 -23.42 13.29
CA ARG A 84 2.71 -23.91 13.01
C ARG A 84 3.70 -23.53 14.12
N ALA A 85 3.51 -22.37 14.76
CA ALA A 85 4.26 -21.97 15.96
C ALA A 85 3.88 -22.80 17.21
N ALA A 86 2.67 -23.34 17.25
CA ALA A 86 2.20 -24.21 18.33
C ALA A 86 2.58 -25.70 18.14
N ARG A 87 3.27 -26.04 17.06
CA ARG A 87 3.84 -27.37 16.81
C ARG A 87 5.33 -27.36 17.10
#